data_AF-A0A1C5J491-F1
#
_entry.id   AF-A0A1C5J491-F1
#
_cell.length_a   1.000
_cell.length_b   1.000
_cell.length_c   1.000
_cell.angle_alpha   90.00
_cell.angle_beta   90.00
_cell.angle_gamma   90.00
#
_symmetry.space_group_name_H-M   'P 1'
#
loop_
_entity.id
_entity.type
_entity.pdbx_description
1 polymer ?
#
loop_
_entity_poly.entity_id
_entity_poly.type
_entity_poly.pdbx_seq_one_letter_code
_entity_poly.pdbx_strand_id
1 'polypeptide(L)'
;MSHSLAGEPPSAGRRAAPLTTAVYSAAEWDLLTTLPGRVLVAAASPTPGRPPRGVAAGLAGLDAVAAGRAFDSDLVRAVVAAIYARHDGAPAPADRLADLVDLLAACRAAVRVLRRRADPADSAAYRQWLESVAVRVCHADDLTGPADRRFLHRLGDALELR
;
A
#
# COMPACT_ATOMS: atom_id res chain seq x y z
N MET A 1 -47.43 -26.28 25.95
CA MET A 1 -47.50 -25.53 24.69
C MET A 1 -46.69 -24.26 24.90
N SER A 2 -45.43 -24.22 24.42
CA SER A 2 -45.04 -23.55 23.15
C SER A 2 -44.78 -22.04 23.38
N HIS A 3 -43.63 -21.40 23.15
CA HIS A 3 -42.32 -21.73 22.58
C HIS A 3 -41.24 -20.80 23.15
N SER A 4 -40.01 -21.31 23.24
CA SER A 4 -38.76 -20.53 23.34
C SER A 4 -38.56 -19.63 22.13
N LEU A 5 -38.01 -18.42 22.33
CA LEU A 5 -37.05 -17.80 21.40
C LEU A 5 -36.03 -17.00 22.21
N ALA A 6 -34.92 -17.66 22.52
CA ALA A 6 -33.68 -17.01 22.94
C ALA A 6 -33.14 -16.23 21.74
N GLY A 7 -33.13 -14.90 21.84
CA GLY A 7 -32.38 -14.03 20.94
C GLY A 7 -30.91 -14.05 21.35
N GLU A 8 -30.16 -15.04 20.87
CA GLU A 8 -28.71 -15.02 20.97
C GLU A 8 -28.19 -13.94 20.01
N PRO A 9 -27.37 -12.97 20.47
CA PRO A 9 -26.76 -12.00 19.56
C PRO A 9 -25.81 -12.74 18.62
N PRO A 10 -25.71 -12.33 17.34
CA PRO A 10 -24.81 -12.96 16.40
C PRO A 10 -23.39 -12.79 16.95
N SER A 11 -22.77 -13.90 17.34
CA SER A 11 -21.32 -14.00 17.48
C SER A 11 -20.75 -13.61 16.13
N ALA A 12 -20.40 -12.32 15.98
CA ALA A 12 -19.66 -11.82 14.84
C ALA A 12 -18.42 -12.70 14.75
N GLY A 13 -18.46 -13.63 13.79
CA GLY A 13 -17.38 -14.56 13.55
C GLY A 13 -16.14 -13.72 13.40
N ARG A 14 -15.26 -13.81 14.39
CA ARG A 14 -13.92 -13.25 14.32
C ARG A 14 -13.31 -13.90 13.10
N ARG A 15 -13.37 -13.22 11.94
CA ARG A 15 -12.69 -13.66 10.72
C ARG A 15 -11.26 -13.90 11.17
N ALA A 16 -10.86 -15.17 11.22
CA ALA A 16 -9.50 -15.52 11.51
C ALA A 16 -8.67 -14.76 10.48
N ALA A 17 -7.86 -13.82 10.94
CA ALA A 17 -7.01 -13.04 10.06
C ALA A 17 -6.19 -14.06 9.26
N PRO A 18 -6.07 -13.92 7.93
CA PRO A 18 -5.27 -14.84 7.13
C PRO A 18 -3.92 -15.07 7.80
N LEU A 19 -3.38 -16.29 7.78
CA LEU A 19 -2.14 -16.64 8.48
C LEU A 19 -0.99 -15.66 8.15
N THR A 20 -0.99 -15.14 6.92
CA THR A 20 -0.05 -14.13 6.44
C THR A 20 -0.16 -12.77 7.14
N THR A 21 -1.31 -12.44 7.73
CA THR A 21 -1.55 -11.18 8.47
C THR A 21 -1.37 -11.34 9.97
N ALA A 22 -1.59 -12.54 10.52
CA ALA A 22 -1.53 -12.82 11.96
C ALA A 22 -0.14 -12.61 12.57
N VAL A 23 0.91 -12.60 11.73
CA VAL A 23 2.30 -12.38 12.13
C VAL A 23 2.63 -10.90 12.37
N TYR A 24 1.74 -9.96 12.04
CA TYR A 24 1.96 -8.52 12.22
C TYR A 24 1.15 -7.97 13.39
N SER A 25 1.75 -7.06 14.15
CA SER A 25 0.97 -6.20 15.06
C SER A 25 0.06 -5.26 14.27
N ALA A 26 -0.97 -4.70 14.92
CA ALA A 26 -1.89 -3.77 14.29
C ALA A 26 -1.18 -2.55 13.65
N ALA A 27 -0.14 -2.02 14.31
CA ALA A 27 0.63 -0.89 13.78
C ALA A 27 1.53 -1.28 12.59
N GLU A 28 2.13 -2.47 12.62
CA GLU A 28 2.90 -3.01 11.49
C GLU A 28 2.00 -3.24 10.27
N TRP A 29 0.81 -3.82 10.49
CA TRP A 29 -0.17 -4.04 9.43
C TRP A 29 -0.74 -2.74 8.86
N ASP A 30 -1.01 -1.74 9.71
CA ASP A 30 -1.43 -0.41 9.27
C ASP A 30 -0.35 0.28 8.42
N LEU A 31 0.92 0.16 8.82
CA LEU A 31 2.04 0.64 8.01
C LEU A 31 2.05 0.00 6.62
N LEU A 32 1.93 -1.33 6.53
CA LEU A 32 1.95 -2.04 5.24
C LEU A 32 0.73 -1.71 4.37
N THR A 33 -0.44 -1.50 4.96
CA THR A 33 -1.67 -1.25 4.19
C THR A 33 -1.85 0.21 3.78
N THR A 34 -1.24 1.17 4.49
CA THR A 34 -1.31 2.60 4.13
C THR A 34 -0.22 3.03 3.15
N LEU A 35 0.91 2.32 3.10
CA LEU A 35 2.07 2.73 2.32
C LEU A 35 1.82 2.81 0.79
N PRO A 36 1.09 1.87 0.14
CA PRO A 36 0.81 1.97 -1.30
C PRO A 36 0.09 3.26 -1.69
N GLY A 37 -0.92 3.66 -0.91
CA GLY A 37 -1.65 4.92 -1.13
C GLY A 37 -0.75 6.15 -0.96
N ARG A 38 0.12 6.15 0.07
CA ARG A 38 1.08 7.24 0.28
C ARG A 38 2.10 7.36 -0.86
N VAL A 39 2.57 6.22 -1.41
CA VAL A 39 3.46 6.19 -2.58
C VAL A 39 2.76 6.76 -3.81
N LEU A 40 1.51 6.36 -4.07
CA LEU A 40 0.71 6.90 -5.16
C LEU A 40 0.57 8.41 -5.05
N VAL A 41 0.14 8.93 -3.90
CA VAL A 41 -0.03 10.37 -3.65
C VAL A 41 1.30 11.11 -3.85
N ALA A 42 2.39 10.64 -3.25
CA ALA A 42 3.70 11.29 -3.39
C ALA A 42 4.24 11.27 -4.83
N ALA A 43 3.93 10.22 -5.59
CA ALA A 43 4.25 10.18 -7.00
C ALA A 43 3.41 11.21 -7.77
N ALA A 44 2.10 11.27 -7.55
CA ALA A 44 1.18 12.17 -8.25
C ALA A 44 1.37 13.65 -7.87
N SER A 45 1.86 13.94 -6.66
CA SER A 45 1.99 15.29 -6.13
C SER A 45 2.96 16.16 -6.95
N PRO A 46 2.59 17.42 -7.24
CA PRO A 46 3.49 18.38 -7.85
C PRO A 46 4.65 18.70 -6.91
N THR A 47 5.84 18.86 -7.46
CA THR A 47 7.06 19.26 -6.73
C THR A 47 7.91 20.15 -7.64
N PRO A 48 8.91 20.90 -7.11
CA PRO A 48 9.81 21.68 -7.97
C PRO A 48 10.44 20.80 -9.07
N GLY A 49 10.13 21.11 -10.33
CA GLY A 49 10.58 20.32 -11.50
C GLY A 49 9.67 19.13 -11.89
N ARG A 50 8.50 18.98 -11.27
CA ARG A 50 7.43 18.06 -11.67
C ARG A 50 6.11 18.86 -11.84
N PRO A 51 5.56 18.96 -13.06
CA PRO A 51 4.28 19.62 -13.28
C PRO A 51 3.15 18.86 -12.55
N PRO A 52 2.02 19.52 -12.27
CA PRO A 52 0.83 18.83 -11.77
C PRO A 52 0.44 17.71 -12.73
N ARG A 53 0.17 16.52 -12.17
CA ARG A 53 -0.21 15.35 -12.97
C ARG A 53 -1.71 15.32 -13.22
N GLY A 54 -2.07 14.84 -14.42
CA GLY A 54 -3.46 14.68 -14.81
C GLY A 54 -4.13 13.47 -14.18
N VAL A 55 -5.42 13.31 -14.47
CA VAL A 55 -6.24 12.16 -14.05
C VAL A 55 -5.63 10.82 -14.49
N ALA A 56 -4.98 10.79 -15.67
CA ALA A 56 -4.33 9.60 -16.21
C ALA A 56 -3.28 9.01 -15.25
N ALA A 57 -2.45 9.85 -14.63
CA ALA A 57 -1.45 9.41 -13.66
C ALA A 57 -2.08 8.85 -12.38
N GLY A 58 -3.17 9.47 -11.91
CA GLY A 58 -3.94 8.96 -10.77
C GLY A 58 -4.54 7.59 -11.05
N LEU A 59 -5.17 7.41 -12.21
CA LEU A 59 -5.73 6.14 -12.66
C LEU A 59 -4.65 5.06 -12.83
N ALA A 60 -3.52 5.39 -13.45
CA ALA A 60 -2.38 4.47 -13.58
C ALA A 60 -1.86 3.99 -12.22
N GLY A 61 -1.88 4.86 -11.20
CA GLY A 61 -1.54 4.50 -9.82
C GLY A 61 -2.56 3.57 -9.19
N LEU A 62 -3.85 3.86 -9.34
CA LEU A 62 -4.93 3.01 -8.80
C LEU A 62 -4.93 1.63 -9.47
N ASP A 63 -4.75 1.57 -10.78
CA ASP A 63 -4.60 0.32 -11.53
C ASP A 63 -3.37 -0.47 -11.06
N ALA A 64 -2.26 0.23 -10.74
CA ALA A 64 -1.07 -0.41 -10.19
C ALA A 64 -1.30 -1.02 -8.80
N VAL A 65 -2.05 -0.34 -7.94
CA VAL A 65 -2.45 -0.88 -6.63
C VAL A 65 -3.36 -2.10 -6.84
N ALA A 66 -4.37 -1.98 -7.70
CA ALA A 66 -5.29 -3.06 -8.02
C ALA A 66 -4.58 -4.28 -8.63
N ALA A 67 -3.53 -4.07 -9.43
CA ALA A 67 -2.72 -5.13 -10.03
C ALA A 67 -2.07 -6.05 -8.97
N GLY A 68 -1.87 -5.57 -7.73
CA GLY A 68 -1.39 -6.39 -6.62
C GLY A 68 -2.27 -7.61 -6.34
N ARG A 69 -3.56 -7.59 -6.72
CA ARG A 69 -4.46 -8.75 -6.59
C ARG A 69 -4.01 -9.97 -7.40
N ALA A 70 -3.22 -9.76 -8.45
CA ALA A 70 -2.75 -10.80 -9.35
C ALA A 70 -1.30 -11.22 -9.06
N PHE A 71 -0.65 -10.65 -8.04
CA PHE A 71 0.71 -11.05 -7.66
C PHE A 71 0.73 -12.46 -7.06
N ASP A 72 1.82 -13.18 -7.29
CA ASP A 72 2.08 -14.49 -6.70
C ASP A 72 2.69 -14.38 -5.28
N SER A 73 2.11 -13.51 -4.46
CA SER A 73 2.50 -13.29 -3.06
C SER A 73 1.24 -13.16 -2.22
N ASP A 74 1.07 -14.05 -1.25
CA ASP A 74 -0.07 -14.02 -0.33
C ASP A 74 -0.09 -12.73 0.49
N LEU A 75 1.09 -12.23 0.87
CA LEU A 75 1.22 -10.94 1.53
C LEU A 75 0.66 -9.79 0.69
N VAL A 76 1.08 -9.69 -0.59
CA VAL A 76 0.62 -8.61 -1.47
C VAL A 76 -0.89 -8.70 -1.68
N ARG A 77 -1.42 -9.90 -1.94
CA ARG A 77 -2.87 -10.12 -2.07
C ARG A 77 -3.63 -9.73 -0.81
N ALA A 78 -3.12 -10.08 0.37
CA ALA A 78 -3.73 -9.73 1.65
C ALA A 78 -3.72 -8.22 1.91
N VAL A 79 -2.63 -7.51 1.57
CA VAL A 79 -2.54 -6.05 1.69
C VAL A 79 -3.57 -5.38 0.79
N VAL A 80 -3.68 -5.79 -0.47
CA VAL A 80 -4.67 -5.24 -1.41
C VAL A 80 -6.10 -5.48 -0.91
N ALA A 81 -6.40 -6.70 -0.44
CA ALA A 81 -7.72 -7.00 0.13
C ALA A 81 -8.04 -6.10 1.34
N ALA A 82 -7.07 -5.83 2.21
CA ALA A 82 -7.25 -4.96 3.37
C ALA A 82 -7.43 -3.48 3.00
N ILE A 83 -6.76 -3.00 1.94
CA ILE A 83 -6.96 -1.65 1.41
C ILE A 83 -8.42 -1.48 1.01
N TYR A 84 -8.97 -2.39 0.20
CA TYR A 84 -10.36 -2.30 -0.26
C TYR A 84 -11.37 -2.49 0.88
N ALA A 85 -11.12 -3.40 1.82
CA ALA A 85 -12.02 -3.59 2.98
C ALA A 85 -12.08 -2.37 3.92
N ARG A 86 -11.04 -1.53 3.98
CA ARG A 86 -11.02 -0.29 4.77
C ARG A 86 -11.95 0.79 4.19
N HIS A 87 -12.14 0.77 2.88
CA HIS A 87 -12.95 1.77 2.18
C HIS A 87 -14.46 1.57 2.33
N ASP A 88 -14.92 0.45 2.89
CA ASP A 88 -16.34 0.14 3.09
C ASP A 88 -16.99 0.89 4.30
N GLY A 89 -16.28 1.78 5.01
CA GLY A 89 -16.89 2.46 6.16
C GLY A 89 -16.13 3.58 6.89
N ALA A 90 -14.95 4.03 6.44
CA ALA A 90 -14.20 5.09 7.13
C ALA A 90 -13.95 6.31 6.22
N PRO A 91 -14.11 7.55 6.72
CA PRO A 91 -13.68 8.74 5.98
C PRO A 91 -12.16 8.67 5.75
N ALA A 92 -11.73 9.02 4.53
CA ALA A 92 -10.32 9.07 4.19
C ALA A 92 -9.58 10.00 5.17
N PRO A 93 -8.44 9.58 5.74
CA PRO A 93 -7.63 10.49 6.57
C PRO A 93 -7.32 11.73 5.77
N ALA A 94 -7.66 12.91 6.30
CA ALA A 94 -7.36 14.18 5.68
C ALA A 94 -5.86 14.22 5.33
N ASP A 95 -5.60 14.49 4.04
CA ASP A 95 -4.28 14.54 3.41
C ASP A 95 -3.27 15.29 4.28
N ARG A 96 -2.50 14.54 5.07
CA ARG A 96 -1.12 14.94 5.29
C ARG A 96 -0.42 14.60 4.00
N LEU A 97 -0.25 15.62 3.15
CA LEU A 97 0.69 15.60 2.03
C LEU A 97 1.93 14.86 2.54
N ALA A 98 2.16 13.65 2.05
CA ALA A 98 3.21 12.82 2.61
C ALA A 98 4.52 13.54 2.34
N ASP A 99 5.13 14.10 3.39
CA ASP A 99 6.50 14.59 3.29
C ASP A 99 7.32 13.43 2.72
N LEU A 100 8.07 13.71 1.65
CA LEU A 100 8.91 12.71 1.00
C LEU A 100 9.86 12.08 2.01
N VAL A 101 10.35 12.86 2.99
CA VAL A 101 11.20 12.34 4.08
C VAL A 101 10.46 11.29 4.90
N ASP A 102 9.23 11.60 5.33
CA ASP A 102 8.38 10.68 6.10
C ASP A 102 7.97 9.45 5.30
N LEU A 103 7.72 9.60 4.00
CA LEU A 103 7.44 8.48 3.11
C LEU A 103 8.64 7.54 3.03
N LEU A 104 9.84 8.07 2.76
CA LEU A 104 11.05 7.26 2.65
C LEU A 104 11.40 6.61 4.00
N ALA A 105 11.15 7.29 5.12
CA ALA A 105 11.27 6.70 6.45
C ALA A 105 10.29 5.54 6.67
N ALA A 106 9.03 5.70 6.24
CA ALA A 106 8.02 4.66 6.29
C ALA A 106 8.36 3.46 5.39
N CYS A 107 8.90 3.68 4.18
CA CYS A 107 9.41 2.61 3.32
C CYS A 107 10.50 1.80 4.03
N ARG A 108 11.51 2.45 4.61
CA ARG A 108 12.57 1.75 5.36
C ARG A 108 12.02 1.01 6.59
N ALA A 109 11.01 1.59 7.25
CA ALA A 109 10.35 0.92 8.37
C ALA A 109 9.61 -0.35 7.91
N ALA A 110 8.89 -0.29 6.78
CA ALA A 110 8.24 -1.44 6.18
C ALA A 110 9.26 -2.52 5.81
N VAL A 111 10.38 -2.17 5.18
CA VAL A 111 11.46 -3.14 4.88
C VAL A 111 11.98 -3.83 6.15
N ARG A 112 12.19 -3.08 7.24
CA ARG A 112 12.61 -3.68 8.52
C ARG A 112 11.55 -4.62 9.10
N VAL A 113 10.27 -4.29 8.98
CA VAL A 113 9.17 -5.16 9.42
C VAL A 113 9.14 -6.44 8.59
N LEU A 114 9.20 -6.32 7.26
CA LEU A 114 9.18 -7.46 6.34
C LEU A 114 10.37 -8.39 6.56
N ARG A 115 11.59 -7.85 6.72
CA ARG A 115 12.79 -8.67 7.01
C ARG A 115 12.69 -9.46 8.33
N ARG A 116 11.86 -9.00 9.28
CA ARG A 116 11.68 -9.67 10.58
C ARG A 116 10.52 -10.67 10.59
N ARG A 117 9.51 -10.49 9.73
CA ARG A 117 8.22 -11.19 9.84
C ARG A 117 7.82 -11.99 8.61
N ALA A 118 8.23 -11.56 7.41
CA ALA A 118 7.89 -12.19 6.14
C ALA A 118 9.01 -13.11 5.68
N ASP A 119 8.68 -14.12 4.88
CA ASP A 119 9.71 -14.84 4.13
C ASP A 119 10.36 -13.90 3.07
N PRO A 120 11.55 -14.24 2.57
CA PRO A 120 12.26 -13.39 1.62
C PRO A 120 11.52 -13.14 0.31
N ALA A 121 10.70 -14.08 -0.15
CA ALA A 121 9.98 -13.96 -1.42
C ALA A 121 8.82 -12.97 -1.29
N ASP A 122 8.00 -13.10 -0.24
CA ASP A 122 6.91 -12.15 0.06
C ASP A 122 7.46 -10.74 0.33
N SER A 123 8.58 -10.64 1.06
CA SER A 123 9.26 -9.37 1.28
C SER A 123 9.73 -8.72 -0.03
N ALA A 124 10.31 -9.49 -0.96
CA ALA A 124 10.72 -8.97 -2.26
C ALA A 124 9.52 -8.57 -3.12
N ALA A 125 8.48 -9.41 -3.18
CA ALA A 125 7.28 -9.16 -3.96
C ALA A 125 6.56 -7.87 -3.51
N TYR A 126 6.43 -7.65 -2.20
CA TYR A 126 5.83 -6.44 -1.67
C TYR A 126 6.63 -5.18 -2.05
N ARG A 127 7.96 -5.22 -1.94
CA ARG A 127 8.83 -4.07 -2.27
C ARG A 127 8.77 -3.75 -3.77
N GLN A 128 8.84 -4.78 -4.63
CA GLN A 128 8.71 -4.62 -6.08
C GLN A 128 7.33 -4.10 -6.48
N TRP A 129 6.27 -4.60 -5.85
CA TRP A 129 4.91 -4.12 -6.09
C TRP A 129 4.78 -2.62 -5.74
N LEU A 130 5.30 -2.18 -4.59
CA LEU A 130 5.32 -0.77 -4.22
C LEU A 130 6.09 0.12 -5.22
N GLU A 131 7.26 -0.33 -5.67
CA GLU A 131 8.00 0.40 -6.71
C GLU A 131 7.19 0.47 -8.01
N SER A 132 6.52 -0.62 -8.41
CA SER A 132 5.70 -0.67 -9.62
C SER A 132 4.55 0.34 -9.61
N VAL A 133 3.99 0.65 -8.44
CA VAL A 133 2.99 1.72 -8.27
C VAL A 133 3.61 3.05 -8.64
N ALA A 134 4.72 3.42 -8.02
CA ALA A 134 5.42 4.68 -8.29
C ALA A 134 5.85 4.82 -9.77
N VAL A 135 6.38 3.74 -10.35
CA VAL A 135 6.81 3.70 -11.76
C VAL A 135 5.62 4.02 -12.68
N ARG A 136 4.48 3.34 -12.51
CA ARG A 136 3.32 3.57 -13.37
C ARG A 136 2.78 5.00 -13.27
N VAL A 137 2.73 5.60 -12.07
CA VAL A 137 2.33 7.02 -11.94
C VAL A 137 3.33 7.95 -12.65
N CYS A 138 4.64 7.68 -12.52
CA CYS A 138 5.69 8.51 -13.13
C CYS A 138 5.81 8.38 -14.66
N HIS A 139 5.30 7.28 -15.23
CA HIS A 139 5.35 7.01 -16.66
C HIS A 139 4.00 7.24 -17.38
N ALA A 140 2.93 7.57 -16.66
CA ALA A 140 1.58 7.66 -17.22
C ALA A 140 1.43 8.69 -18.36
N ASP A 141 2.19 9.78 -18.34
CA ASP A 141 2.09 10.87 -19.31
C ASP A 141 3.30 10.92 -20.27
N ASP A 142 4.15 9.88 -20.33
CA ASP A 142 5.42 9.81 -21.11
C ASP A 142 6.44 10.95 -20.89
N LEU A 143 6.13 11.90 -20.00
CA LEU A 143 6.95 13.05 -19.62
C LEU A 143 7.80 12.76 -18.37
N THR A 144 8.40 11.57 -18.27
CA THR A 144 9.22 11.21 -17.11
C THR A 144 10.47 12.09 -17.02
N GLY A 145 10.40 13.11 -16.18
CA GLY A 145 11.44 14.11 -16.01
C GLY A 145 12.57 13.69 -15.05
N PRO A 146 13.62 14.51 -14.93
CA PRO A 146 14.70 14.28 -13.96
C PRO A 146 14.22 14.22 -12.49
N ALA A 147 13.15 14.93 -12.15
CA ALA A 147 12.54 14.86 -10.81
C ALA A 147 11.96 13.46 -10.53
N ASP A 148 11.35 12.83 -11.53
CA ASP A 148 10.76 11.49 -11.40
C ASP A 148 11.80 10.41 -11.26
N ARG A 149 12.87 10.49 -12.06
CA ARG A 149 14.01 9.59 -11.91
C ARG A 149 14.64 9.69 -10.53
N ARG A 150 14.79 10.91 -9.99
CA ARG A 150 15.30 11.14 -8.62
C ARG A 150 14.36 10.57 -7.55
N PHE A 151 13.05 10.75 -7.71
CA PHE A 151 12.07 10.16 -6.82
C PHE A 151 12.13 8.63 -6.82
N LEU A 152 12.08 8.01 -8.01
CA LEU A 152 12.16 6.55 -8.18
C LEU A 152 13.49 5.98 -7.65
N HIS A 153 14.59 6.70 -7.84
CA HIS A 153 15.89 6.32 -7.29
C HIS A 153 15.85 6.26 -5.76
N ARG A 154 15.43 7.35 -5.11
CA ARG A 154 15.33 7.42 -3.64
C ARG A 154 14.35 6.39 -3.07
N LEU A 155 13.24 6.15 -3.78
CA LEU A 155 12.27 5.13 -3.41
C LEU A 155 12.88 3.73 -3.48
N GLY A 156 13.57 3.40 -4.58
CA GLY A 156 14.27 2.13 -4.75
C GLY A 156 15.33 1.90 -3.67
N ASP A 157 16.10 2.94 -3.31
CA ASP A 157 17.07 2.87 -2.21
C ASP A 157 16.37 2.60 -0.86
N ALA A 158 15.27 3.30 -0.58
CA ALA A 158 14.50 3.11 0.65
C ALA A 158 13.80 1.74 0.74
N LEU A 159 13.54 1.11 -0.40
CA LEU A 159 12.99 -0.23 -0.53
C LEU A 159 14.06 -1.32 -0.66
N GLU A 160 15.36 -0.99 -0.61
CA GLU A 160 16.45 -1.96 -0.78
C GLU A 160 16.33 -2.79 -2.08
N LEU A 161 15.93 -2.14 -3.19
CA LEU A 161 15.78 -2.76 -4.52
C LEU A 161 16.97 -2.47 -5.45
N ARG A 162 17.96 -1.73 -4.96
CA ARG A 162 19.13 -1.25 -5.70
C ARG A 162 20.41 -1.62 -4.98
#